data_AF-A0A559IVX3-F1
#
_entry.id   AF-A0A559IVX3-F1
#
_cell.length_a   1.000
_cell.length_b   1.000
_cell.length_c   1.000
_cell.angle_alpha   90.00
_cell.angle_beta   90.00
_cell.angle_gamma   90.00
#
_symmetry.space_group_name_H-M   'P 1'
#
loop_
_entity.id
_entity.type
_entity.pdbx_description
1 polymer ?
#
loop_
_entity_poly.entity_id
_entity_poly.type
_entity_poly.pdbx_seq_one_letter_code
_entity_poly.pdbx_strand_id
1 'polypeptide(L)'
;MDHPMIRLAIYGGGLMNQEEEKACIFTRPSRRQRMLKHRADHRSQWIHRSMRMMIATIIFVLMWGSYISWPHVEAESSSVSFSDEHMMESWLAEQLAERTTMIQFKYEGSIDQFSQVLTDVLNDALYSNPFIRYNVSRYTFHWKSYGKGALVSVYVQYRETYEQYQQVRQYAKEQVKRLITPGMSDEQIVKILHDFVVDQLAYDATMTRFTAYEAITLGSTVCQGYALLLQALYEDAGITSRVVEGNAGGQLHAWNIVQLNNQWYHVDATWNDPVPDKRNRILHTYFLLSDEEIGRDHTWDRAKFPQATQSYKQNK
;
A
#
# COMPACT_ATOMS: atom_id res chain seq x y z
N MET A 1 -38.75 -0.34 17.23
CA MET A 1 -38.11 0.87 17.78
C MET A 1 -36.85 1.06 16.98
N ASP A 2 -36.83 2.09 16.15
CA ASP A 2 -35.77 2.31 15.16
C ASP A 2 -34.60 3.07 15.78
N HIS A 3 -33.37 2.61 15.54
CA HIS A 3 -32.14 3.37 15.71
C HIS A 3 -31.07 2.83 14.72
N PRO A 4 -30.09 3.64 14.29
CA PRO A 4 -29.94 3.84 12.85
C PRO A 4 -28.51 3.71 12.29
N MET A 5 -28.46 3.57 10.97
CA MET A 5 -27.40 4.04 10.04
C MET A 5 -25.94 4.00 10.54
N ILE A 6 -25.19 3.01 10.04
CA ILE A 6 -23.74 2.90 10.16
C ILE A 6 -23.06 4.21 9.70
N ARG A 7 -22.16 4.77 10.52
CA ARG A 7 -21.35 5.92 10.15
C ARG A 7 -20.20 5.50 9.23
N LEU A 8 -20.19 6.03 8.02
CA LEU A 8 -19.09 5.90 7.07
C LEU A 8 -17.99 6.91 7.40
N ALA A 9 -16.80 6.45 7.79
CA ALA A 9 -15.65 7.31 8.04
C ALA A 9 -14.85 7.54 6.74
N ILE A 10 -14.97 8.73 6.15
CA ILE A 10 -14.13 9.19 5.04
C ILE A 10 -13.43 10.47 5.49
N TYR A 11 -12.11 10.49 5.44
CA TYR A 11 -11.30 11.71 5.58
C TYR A 11 -10.86 12.20 4.20
N GLY A 12 -11.16 13.46 3.90
CA GLY A 12 -10.76 14.15 2.66
C GLY A 12 -11.08 15.64 2.77
N GLY A 13 -10.11 16.50 2.45
CA GLY A 13 -10.24 17.96 2.56
C GLY A 13 -11.04 18.61 1.42
N GLY A 14 -11.51 19.84 1.65
CA GLY A 14 -12.26 20.64 0.66
C GLY A 14 -11.51 21.88 0.16
N LEU A 15 -12.28 22.87 -0.36
CA LEU A 15 -11.91 24.05 -1.19
C LEU A 15 -12.05 23.78 -2.71
N MET A 16 -12.61 24.67 -3.55
CA MET A 16 -13.44 25.88 -3.32
C MET A 16 -14.29 26.20 -4.59
N ASN A 17 -15.33 27.04 -4.46
CA ASN A 17 -16.31 27.37 -5.52
C ASN A 17 -15.80 28.33 -6.61
N GLN A 18 -16.50 28.36 -7.76
CA GLN A 18 -16.92 29.60 -8.42
C GLN A 18 -18.14 29.41 -9.35
N GLU A 19 -18.98 30.43 -9.49
CA GLU A 19 -20.24 30.47 -10.28
C GLU A 19 -20.48 31.88 -10.89
N GLU A 20 -21.62 32.10 -11.57
CA GLU A 20 -22.13 33.35 -12.21
C GLU A 20 -21.47 33.75 -13.58
N GLU A 21 -22.15 34.06 -14.70
CA GLU A 21 -23.34 34.89 -15.08
C GLU A 21 -23.03 36.41 -15.26
N LYS A 22 -23.66 37.25 -16.13
CA LYS A 22 -24.91 37.28 -16.98
C LYS A 22 -24.67 38.29 -18.14
N ALA A 23 -25.47 38.54 -19.21
CA ALA A 23 -26.73 38.03 -19.80
C ALA A 23 -26.63 38.06 -21.38
N CYS A 24 -27.39 38.72 -22.28
CA CYS A 24 -28.60 39.57 -22.30
C CYS A 24 -29.20 39.74 -23.75
N ILE A 25 -30.23 40.60 -23.92
CA ILE A 25 -30.86 41.15 -25.15
C ILE A 25 -31.79 40.23 -25.98
N PHE A 26 -32.98 40.76 -26.33
CA PHE A 26 -34.09 40.04 -26.97
C PHE A 26 -34.63 40.82 -28.19
N THR A 27 -34.77 40.18 -29.37
CA THR A 27 -35.40 40.77 -30.57
C THR A 27 -36.31 39.76 -31.29
N ARG A 28 -37.28 40.25 -32.08
CA ARG A 28 -38.30 39.39 -32.71
C ARG A 28 -37.67 38.39 -33.72
N PRO A 29 -38.09 37.11 -33.72
CA PRO A 29 -37.35 36.05 -34.42
C PRO A 29 -37.43 36.12 -35.95
N SER A 30 -36.24 36.19 -36.56
CA SER A 30 -35.98 36.09 -37.99
C SER A 30 -36.47 34.77 -38.61
N ARG A 31 -36.46 34.68 -39.95
CA ARG A 31 -36.78 33.45 -40.70
C ARG A 31 -35.85 32.28 -40.30
N ARG A 32 -34.61 32.58 -39.87
CA ARG A 32 -33.62 31.61 -39.36
C ARG A 32 -33.99 31.07 -37.96
N GLN A 33 -34.43 31.94 -37.06
CA GLN A 33 -34.91 31.53 -35.71
C GLN A 33 -36.22 30.71 -35.77
N ARG A 34 -37.10 30.95 -36.75
CA ARG A 34 -38.27 30.08 -36.99
C ARG A 34 -37.87 28.64 -37.39
N MET A 35 -36.85 28.46 -38.22
CA MET A 35 -36.32 27.12 -38.53
C MET A 35 -35.61 26.48 -37.31
N LEU A 36 -34.95 27.27 -36.46
CA LEU A 36 -34.37 26.75 -35.22
C LEU A 36 -35.45 26.27 -34.24
N LYS A 37 -36.59 26.97 -34.11
CA LYS A 37 -37.71 26.49 -33.29
C LYS A 37 -38.29 25.16 -33.82
N HIS A 38 -38.49 25.05 -35.13
CA HIS A 38 -38.96 23.79 -35.74
C HIS A 38 -37.97 22.62 -35.57
N ARG A 39 -36.66 22.90 -35.50
CA ARG A 39 -35.64 21.90 -35.12
C ARG A 39 -35.64 21.58 -33.62
N ALA A 40 -35.95 22.55 -32.75
CA ALA A 40 -36.07 22.35 -31.31
C ALA A 40 -37.30 21.49 -30.95
N ASP A 41 -38.44 21.70 -31.60
CA ASP A 41 -39.66 20.89 -31.39
C ASP A 41 -39.43 19.42 -31.83
N HIS A 42 -38.72 19.18 -32.94
CA HIS A 42 -38.27 17.84 -33.32
C HIS A 42 -37.30 17.22 -32.29
N ARG A 43 -36.42 18.03 -31.68
CA ARG A 43 -35.51 17.58 -30.62
C ARG A 43 -36.27 17.24 -29.33
N SER A 44 -37.29 18.01 -28.98
CA SER A 44 -38.19 17.76 -27.85
C SER A 44 -38.96 16.45 -28.02
N GLN A 45 -39.57 16.22 -29.19
CA GLN A 45 -40.26 14.95 -29.48
C GLN A 45 -39.31 13.74 -29.53
N TRP A 46 -38.03 13.94 -29.89
CA TRP A 46 -37.01 12.90 -29.77
C TRP A 46 -36.66 12.62 -28.30
N ILE A 47 -36.39 13.67 -27.51
CA ILE A 47 -36.06 13.60 -26.08
C ILE A 47 -37.18 12.91 -25.28
N HIS A 48 -38.46 13.23 -25.50
CA HIS A 48 -39.55 12.53 -24.81
C HIS A 48 -39.75 11.07 -25.23
N ARG A 49 -39.29 10.68 -26.43
CA ARG A 49 -39.31 9.26 -26.86
C ARG A 49 -38.09 8.50 -26.32
N SER A 50 -36.91 9.11 -26.26
CA SER A 50 -35.73 8.50 -25.65
C SER A 50 -35.79 8.47 -24.11
N MET A 51 -36.40 9.46 -23.44
CA MET A 51 -36.68 9.39 -21.99
C MET A 51 -37.67 8.27 -21.63
N ARG A 52 -38.71 8.06 -22.45
CA ARG A 52 -39.66 6.95 -22.24
C ARG A 52 -39.00 5.58 -22.47
N MET A 53 -38.11 5.47 -23.46
CA MET A 53 -37.25 4.29 -23.61
C MET A 53 -36.32 4.11 -22.41
N MET A 54 -35.64 5.18 -21.96
CA MET A 54 -34.73 5.13 -20.81
C MET A 54 -35.39 4.65 -19.52
N ILE A 55 -36.59 5.14 -19.19
CA ILE A 55 -37.32 4.70 -17.97
C ILE A 55 -37.73 3.23 -18.10
N ALA A 56 -38.16 2.77 -19.28
CA ALA A 56 -38.46 1.36 -19.53
C ALA A 56 -37.21 0.47 -19.44
N THR A 57 -36.07 0.90 -20.00
CA THR A 57 -34.79 0.18 -19.88
C THR A 57 -34.21 0.25 -18.48
N ILE A 58 -34.45 1.30 -17.68
CA ILE A 58 -34.04 1.35 -16.27
C ILE A 58 -34.80 0.29 -15.47
N ILE A 59 -36.11 0.12 -15.70
CA ILE A 59 -36.89 -0.95 -15.05
C ILE A 59 -36.44 -2.33 -15.57
N PHE A 60 -36.18 -2.50 -16.86
CA PHE A 60 -35.69 -3.77 -17.40
C PHE A 60 -34.25 -4.10 -16.95
N VAL A 61 -33.38 -3.10 -16.76
CA VAL A 61 -32.03 -3.23 -16.18
C VAL A 61 -32.07 -3.22 -14.64
N LEU A 62 -33.26 -3.15 -14.01
CA LEU A 62 -33.48 -3.47 -12.60
C LEU A 62 -34.18 -4.82 -12.39
N MET A 63 -34.63 -5.49 -13.46
CA MET A 63 -35.16 -6.86 -13.43
C MET A 63 -34.26 -7.89 -14.14
N TRP A 64 -33.47 -7.45 -15.11
CA TRP A 64 -32.45 -8.19 -15.86
C TRP A 64 -31.10 -7.44 -15.86
N GLY A 65 -30.95 -6.44 -14.98
CA GLY A 65 -29.62 -5.98 -14.59
C GLY A 65 -28.87 -7.15 -14.01
N SER A 66 -27.63 -7.35 -14.46
CA SER A 66 -26.82 -8.49 -14.08
C SER A 66 -26.93 -8.77 -12.60
N TYR A 67 -27.25 -10.03 -12.25
CA TYR A 67 -26.82 -10.55 -10.98
C TYR A 67 -25.30 -10.34 -10.93
N ILE A 68 -24.87 -9.31 -10.22
CA ILE A 68 -23.64 -9.41 -9.44
C ILE A 68 -23.99 -10.43 -8.37
N SER A 69 -23.96 -11.70 -8.77
CA SER A 69 -23.42 -12.73 -7.91
C SER A 69 -22.03 -12.24 -7.55
N TRP A 70 -21.96 -11.54 -6.41
CA TRP A 70 -20.98 -11.88 -5.40
C TRP A 70 -20.87 -13.41 -5.46
N PRO A 71 -19.76 -13.96 -5.98
CA PRO A 71 -19.66 -15.40 -6.17
C PRO A 71 -19.91 -16.06 -4.82
N HIS A 72 -20.42 -17.30 -4.80
CA HIS A 72 -20.94 -17.96 -3.59
C HIS A 72 -19.85 -18.34 -2.55
N VAL A 73 -18.73 -17.61 -2.53
CA VAL A 73 -17.68 -17.54 -1.50
C VAL A 73 -18.26 -17.38 -0.09
N GLU A 74 -19.40 -16.68 0.07
CA GLU A 74 -20.13 -16.61 1.35
C GLU A 74 -20.44 -17.99 1.98
N ALA A 75 -20.44 -19.07 1.20
CA ALA A 75 -20.70 -20.42 1.69
C ALA A 75 -19.48 -21.08 2.35
N GLU A 76 -18.27 -20.91 1.80
CA GLU A 76 -17.05 -21.60 2.31
C GLU A 76 -16.31 -20.77 3.37
N SER A 77 -16.34 -19.43 3.25
CA SER A 77 -15.59 -18.48 4.08
C SER A 77 -16.13 -18.30 5.51
N SER A 78 -16.91 -19.26 6.00
CA SER A 78 -17.54 -19.23 7.34
C SER A 78 -17.11 -20.40 8.23
N SER A 79 -16.15 -21.20 7.79
CA SER A 79 -15.59 -22.35 8.51
C SER A 79 -14.65 -21.96 9.66
N VAL A 80 -13.88 -20.88 9.50
CA VAL A 80 -12.90 -20.40 10.48
C VAL A 80 -13.57 -19.51 11.53
N SER A 81 -13.24 -19.74 12.81
CA SER A 81 -13.75 -18.98 13.96
C SER A 81 -12.66 -18.77 15.01
N PHE A 82 -12.62 -17.59 15.62
CA PHE A 82 -11.65 -17.21 16.65
C PHE A 82 -12.32 -16.69 17.92
N SER A 83 -11.93 -17.20 19.07
CA SER A 83 -12.23 -16.63 20.40
C SER A 83 -10.99 -16.02 21.08
N ASP A 84 -9.86 -15.99 20.37
CA ASP A 84 -8.56 -15.53 20.84
C ASP A 84 -7.98 -14.55 19.82
N GLU A 85 -7.52 -13.40 20.29
CA GLU A 85 -7.09 -12.28 19.46
C GLU A 85 -5.71 -12.50 18.82
N HIS A 86 -4.83 -13.27 19.44
CA HIS A 86 -3.48 -13.56 18.93
C HIS A 86 -3.49 -14.70 17.89
N MET A 87 -4.39 -15.68 18.03
CA MET A 87 -4.68 -16.62 16.93
C MET A 87 -5.29 -15.90 15.72
N MET A 88 -6.18 -14.93 15.97
CA MET A 88 -6.79 -14.11 14.92
C MET A 88 -5.77 -13.21 14.21
N GLU A 89 -4.86 -12.58 14.97
CA GLU A 89 -3.69 -11.84 14.46
C GLU A 89 -2.82 -12.71 13.55
N SER A 90 -2.39 -13.87 14.06
CA SER A 90 -1.48 -14.78 13.37
C SER A 90 -2.06 -15.25 12.03
N TRP A 91 -3.32 -15.66 12.01
CA TRP A 91 -4.00 -16.10 10.78
C TRP A 91 -4.28 -14.93 9.82
N LEU A 92 -4.59 -13.73 10.32
CA LEU A 92 -4.69 -12.55 9.47
C LEU A 92 -3.34 -12.20 8.82
N ALA A 93 -2.23 -12.32 9.54
CA ALA A 93 -0.89 -12.14 8.98
C ALA A 93 -0.57 -13.16 7.88
N GLU A 94 -0.96 -14.43 8.05
CA GLU A 94 -0.86 -15.46 6.99
C GLU A 94 -1.67 -15.04 5.74
N GLN A 95 -2.94 -14.66 5.90
CA GLN A 95 -3.79 -14.25 4.78
C GLN A 95 -3.30 -12.98 4.07
N LEU A 96 -2.68 -12.04 4.79
CA LEU A 96 -2.04 -10.86 4.22
C LEU A 96 -0.70 -11.19 3.51
N ALA A 97 0.02 -12.21 3.98
CA ALA A 97 1.21 -12.74 3.31
C ALA A 97 0.87 -13.43 1.98
N GLU A 98 -0.19 -14.25 1.96
CA GLU A 98 -0.73 -14.92 0.76
C GLU A 98 -1.42 -13.97 -0.23
N ARG A 99 -1.61 -12.69 0.15
CA ARG A 99 -2.29 -11.64 -0.63
C ARG A 99 -3.79 -11.92 -0.86
N THR A 100 -4.46 -12.58 0.08
CA THR A 100 -5.91 -12.80 0.05
C THR A 100 -6.65 -11.45 0.04
N THR A 101 -7.43 -11.18 -1.00
CA THR A 101 -8.10 -9.87 -1.23
C THR A 101 -9.46 -9.74 -0.54
N MET A 102 -10.07 -10.87 -0.14
CA MET A 102 -11.34 -10.95 0.57
C MET A 102 -11.23 -12.03 1.65
N ILE A 103 -11.04 -11.61 2.89
CA ILE A 103 -10.88 -12.47 4.06
C ILE A 103 -12.18 -12.43 4.87
N GLN A 104 -12.78 -13.56 5.18
CA GLN A 104 -13.99 -13.63 6.01
C GLN A 104 -13.84 -14.71 7.08
N PHE A 105 -14.34 -14.45 8.28
CA PHE A 105 -14.20 -15.33 9.45
C PHE A 105 -15.25 -14.99 10.52
N LYS A 106 -15.40 -15.86 11.51
CA LYS A 106 -16.22 -15.63 12.71
C LYS A 106 -15.36 -15.22 13.91
N TYR A 107 -15.90 -14.37 14.77
CA TYR A 107 -15.34 -14.07 16.09
C TYR A 107 -16.35 -14.48 17.17
N GLU A 108 -15.89 -15.23 18.17
CA GLU A 108 -16.66 -15.80 19.28
C GLU A 108 -16.19 -15.24 20.63
N GLY A 109 -16.39 -13.93 20.82
CA GLY A 109 -16.15 -13.18 22.05
C GLY A 109 -17.16 -12.05 22.24
N SER A 110 -16.91 -11.11 23.16
CA SER A 110 -17.80 -9.94 23.28
C SER A 110 -17.66 -9.02 22.06
N ILE A 111 -18.79 -8.50 21.57
CA ILE A 111 -18.78 -7.48 20.51
C ILE A 111 -18.69 -6.04 21.05
N ASP A 112 -18.60 -5.86 22.37
CA ASP A 112 -18.33 -4.57 22.99
C ASP A 112 -16.97 -4.04 22.52
N GLN A 113 -16.95 -2.83 21.96
CA GLN A 113 -15.75 -2.20 21.38
C GLN A 113 -15.05 -3.01 20.26
N PHE A 114 -15.66 -4.06 19.70
CA PHE A 114 -15.00 -4.99 18.77
C PHE A 114 -14.40 -4.35 17.50
N SER A 115 -14.93 -3.20 17.04
CA SER A 115 -14.28 -2.43 15.96
C SER A 115 -12.88 -1.93 16.31
N GLN A 116 -12.59 -1.66 17.59
CA GLN A 116 -11.27 -1.29 18.09
C GLN A 116 -10.37 -2.52 18.12
N VAL A 117 -10.80 -3.61 18.77
CA VAL A 117 -10.10 -4.90 18.82
C VAL A 117 -9.69 -5.37 17.42
N LEU A 118 -10.63 -5.37 16.47
CA LEU A 118 -10.37 -5.75 15.08
C LEU A 118 -9.43 -4.77 14.35
N THR A 119 -9.42 -3.48 14.73
CA THR A 119 -8.47 -2.49 14.18
C THR A 119 -7.06 -2.77 14.69
N ASP A 120 -6.91 -3.04 15.99
CA ASP A 120 -5.61 -3.28 16.62
C ASP A 120 -5.02 -4.62 16.14
N VAL A 121 -5.80 -5.70 16.13
CA VAL A 121 -5.39 -7.00 15.57
C VAL A 121 -5.04 -6.91 14.08
N LEU A 122 -5.75 -6.10 13.28
CA LEU A 122 -5.36 -5.84 11.88
C LEU A 122 -4.07 -5.02 11.77
N ASN A 123 -3.83 -4.06 12.68
CA ASN A 123 -2.59 -3.30 12.70
C ASN A 123 -1.39 -4.20 13.06
N ASP A 124 -1.51 -5.04 14.09
CA ASP A 124 -0.43 -5.94 14.50
C ASP A 124 -0.13 -6.99 13.41
N ALA A 125 -1.17 -7.59 12.81
CA ALA A 125 -1.04 -8.46 11.65
C ALA A 125 -0.37 -7.76 10.45
N LEU A 126 -0.65 -6.47 10.22
CA LEU A 126 0.02 -5.66 9.18
C LEU A 126 1.50 -5.41 9.50
N TYR A 127 1.84 -5.04 10.74
CA TYR A 127 3.21 -4.71 11.16
C TYR A 127 4.10 -5.94 11.44
N SER A 128 3.51 -7.14 11.52
CA SER A 128 4.21 -8.42 11.70
C SER A 128 5.36 -8.65 10.69
N ASN A 129 5.24 -8.14 9.46
CA ASN A 129 6.21 -8.32 8.39
C ASN A 129 6.26 -7.09 7.45
N PRO A 130 7.45 -6.54 7.11
CA PRO A 130 7.55 -5.39 6.20
C PRO A 130 6.98 -5.67 4.80
N PHE A 131 7.12 -6.89 4.28
CA PHE A 131 6.53 -7.29 2.99
C PHE A 131 5.00 -7.41 3.03
N ILE A 132 4.37 -7.36 4.21
CA ILE A 132 2.93 -7.13 4.37
C ILE A 132 2.68 -5.62 4.46
N ARG A 133 3.26 -4.96 5.49
CA ARG A 133 3.00 -3.56 5.86
C ARG A 133 3.12 -2.56 4.71
N TYR A 134 4.09 -2.75 3.81
CA TYR A 134 4.35 -1.83 2.70
C TYR A 134 3.59 -2.22 1.41
N ASN A 135 3.10 -3.46 1.31
CA ASN A 135 2.37 -3.94 0.15
C ASN A 135 0.86 -3.78 0.26
N VAL A 136 0.28 -3.72 1.46
CA VAL A 136 -1.13 -3.32 1.62
C VAL A 136 -1.26 -1.83 1.30
N SER A 137 -1.93 -1.50 0.20
CA SER A 137 -2.18 -0.11 -0.22
C SER A 137 -3.45 0.47 0.39
N ARG A 138 -4.41 -0.41 0.71
CA ARG A 138 -5.67 -0.09 1.39
C ARG A 138 -6.26 -1.37 1.97
N TYR A 139 -6.90 -1.27 3.13
CA TYR A 139 -7.87 -2.27 3.58
C TYR A 139 -9.16 -1.59 4.06
N THR A 140 -10.25 -2.33 4.08
CA THR A 140 -11.53 -1.92 4.69
C THR A 140 -12.20 -3.16 5.29
N PHE A 141 -12.66 -3.08 6.54
CA PHE A 141 -13.41 -4.17 7.17
C PHE A 141 -14.87 -3.79 7.43
N HIS A 142 -15.73 -4.81 7.40
CA HIS A 142 -17.11 -4.76 7.84
C HIS A 142 -17.38 -5.96 8.74
N TRP A 143 -18.23 -5.78 9.75
CA TRP A 143 -18.71 -6.89 10.58
C TRP A 143 -20.20 -6.71 10.90
N LYS A 144 -20.87 -7.83 11.18
CA LYS A 144 -22.26 -7.89 11.66
C LYS A 144 -22.35 -8.86 12.84
N SER A 145 -23.22 -8.59 13.81
CA SER A 145 -23.41 -9.52 14.93
C SER A 145 -23.92 -10.88 14.44
N TYR A 146 -23.41 -11.94 15.06
CA TYR A 146 -23.72 -13.34 14.76
C TYR A 146 -23.74 -14.13 16.07
N GLY A 147 -24.94 -14.54 16.51
CA GLY A 147 -25.11 -15.24 17.79
C GLY A 147 -24.71 -14.36 18.98
N LYS A 148 -23.62 -14.72 19.67
CA LYS A 148 -23.00 -13.91 20.74
C LYS A 148 -21.80 -13.06 20.27
N GLY A 149 -21.34 -13.28 19.05
CA GLY A 149 -20.12 -12.70 18.48
C GLY A 149 -20.38 -11.95 17.18
N ALA A 150 -19.44 -12.03 16.24
CA ALA A 150 -19.49 -11.34 14.95
C ALA A 150 -19.13 -12.24 13.76
N LEU A 151 -19.68 -11.93 12.58
CA LEU A 151 -19.14 -12.36 11.29
C LEU A 151 -18.41 -11.17 10.67
N VAL A 152 -17.15 -11.37 10.30
CA VAL A 152 -16.23 -10.33 9.79
C VAL A 152 -15.98 -10.53 8.30
N SER A 153 -15.72 -9.45 7.58
CA SER A 153 -15.24 -9.45 6.20
C SER A 153 -14.27 -8.29 5.98
N VAL A 154 -13.01 -8.62 5.67
CA VAL A 154 -11.91 -7.68 5.40
C VAL A 154 -11.61 -7.74 3.89
N TYR A 155 -11.62 -6.57 3.26
CA TYR A 155 -11.25 -6.39 1.86
C TYR A 155 -9.90 -5.70 1.79
N VAL A 156 -8.97 -6.23 1.01
CA VAL A 156 -7.58 -5.77 0.97
C VAL A 156 -7.14 -5.51 -0.47
N GLN A 157 -6.53 -4.35 -0.69
CA GLN A 157 -5.87 -3.97 -1.93
C GLN A 157 -4.36 -4.01 -1.70
N TYR A 158 -3.65 -4.67 -2.61
CA TYR A 158 -2.20 -4.82 -2.55
C TYR A 158 -1.51 -4.06 -3.69
N ARG A 159 -0.21 -3.79 -3.53
CA ARG A 159 0.68 -3.25 -4.57
C ARG A 159 1.35 -4.36 -5.38
N GLU A 160 1.74 -5.45 -4.72
CA GLU A 160 2.28 -6.68 -5.32
C GLU A 160 1.28 -7.84 -5.16
N THR A 161 1.12 -8.66 -6.21
CA THR A 161 0.51 -10.00 -6.09
C THR A 161 1.45 -10.97 -5.37
N TYR A 162 0.94 -12.13 -4.95
CA TYR A 162 1.77 -13.17 -4.34
C TYR A 162 2.84 -13.69 -5.31
N GLU A 163 2.50 -13.83 -6.60
CA GLU A 163 3.45 -14.22 -7.64
C GLU A 163 4.58 -13.19 -7.81
N GLN A 164 4.25 -11.89 -7.82
CA GLN A 164 5.24 -10.82 -7.88
C GLN A 164 6.18 -10.82 -6.68
N TYR A 165 5.64 -11.04 -5.47
CA TYR A 165 6.44 -11.23 -4.26
C TYR A 165 7.38 -12.45 -4.37
N GLN A 166 6.91 -13.59 -4.87
CA GLN A 166 7.76 -14.77 -5.12
C GLN A 166 8.86 -14.49 -6.16
N GLN A 167 8.56 -13.70 -7.20
CA GLN A 167 9.56 -13.26 -8.18
C GLN A 167 10.63 -12.35 -7.53
N VAL A 168 10.27 -11.49 -6.57
CA VAL A 168 11.24 -10.73 -5.75
C VAL A 168 12.10 -11.64 -4.88
N ARG A 169 11.52 -12.64 -4.19
CA ARG A 169 12.30 -13.59 -3.36
C ARG A 169 13.26 -14.43 -4.21
N GLN A 170 12.82 -14.93 -5.36
CA GLN A 170 13.67 -15.70 -6.27
C GLN A 170 14.79 -14.83 -6.87
N TYR A 171 14.48 -13.59 -7.28
CA TYR A 171 15.49 -12.64 -7.76
C TYR A 171 16.55 -12.39 -6.69
N ALA A 172 16.14 -12.08 -5.45
CA ALA A 172 17.07 -11.83 -4.35
C ALA A 172 18.05 -13.00 -4.15
N LYS A 173 17.52 -14.22 -4.12
CA LYS A 173 18.28 -15.47 -4.01
C LYS A 173 19.28 -15.71 -5.14
N GLU A 174 18.91 -15.34 -6.36
CA GLU A 174 19.83 -15.39 -7.51
C GLU A 174 20.95 -14.37 -7.40
N GLN A 175 20.67 -13.15 -6.92
CA GLN A 175 21.70 -12.13 -6.75
C GLN A 175 22.63 -12.43 -5.56
N VAL A 176 22.09 -12.88 -4.43
CA VAL A 176 22.86 -13.34 -3.26
C VAL A 176 23.84 -14.44 -3.66
N LYS A 177 23.37 -15.49 -4.36
CA LYS A 177 24.21 -16.57 -4.90
C LYS A 177 25.26 -16.11 -5.92
N ARG A 178 25.01 -15.01 -6.64
CA ARG A 178 25.92 -14.46 -7.66
C ARG A 178 26.97 -13.50 -7.08
N LEU A 179 26.63 -12.78 -6.02
CA LEU A 179 27.46 -11.72 -5.43
C LEU A 179 28.31 -12.19 -4.25
N ILE A 180 27.77 -13.06 -3.39
CA ILE A 180 28.47 -13.51 -2.18
C ILE A 180 29.40 -14.69 -2.48
N THR A 181 30.64 -14.59 -2.03
CA THR A 181 31.61 -15.69 -2.06
C THR A 181 31.91 -16.20 -0.66
N PRO A 182 32.22 -17.50 -0.46
CA PRO A 182 32.64 -18.03 0.83
C PRO A 182 33.78 -17.23 1.46
N GLY A 183 33.66 -16.90 2.75
CA GLY A 183 34.67 -16.13 3.49
C GLY A 183 34.51 -14.62 3.44
N MET A 184 33.48 -14.07 2.79
CA MET A 184 33.07 -12.67 3.00
C MET A 184 32.58 -12.47 4.45
N SER A 185 32.86 -11.30 5.03
CA SER A 185 32.28 -10.87 6.30
C SER A 185 30.89 -10.24 6.12
N ASP A 186 30.10 -10.19 7.18
CA ASP A 186 28.78 -9.55 7.20
C ASP A 186 28.81 -8.10 6.69
N GLU A 187 29.88 -7.34 6.97
CA GLU A 187 30.08 -5.99 6.42
C GLU A 187 30.24 -6.03 4.89
N GLN A 188 31.07 -6.95 4.37
CA GLN A 188 31.31 -7.08 2.93
C GLN A 188 30.03 -7.52 2.20
N ILE A 189 29.23 -8.38 2.84
CA ILE A 189 27.90 -8.79 2.38
C ILE A 189 26.93 -7.60 2.36
N VAL A 190 26.81 -6.88 3.48
CA VAL A 190 25.95 -5.68 3.57
C VAL A 190 26.34 -4.64 2.53
N LYS A 191 27.65 -4.43 2.31
CA LYS A 191 28.16 -3.47 1.32
C LYS A 191 27.91 -3.92 -0.11
N ILE A 192 28.21 -5.17 -0.50
CA ILE A 192 28.05 -5.60 -1.89
C ILE A 192 26.57 -5.64 -2.32
N LEU A 193 25.67 -5.97 -1.39
CA LEU A 193 24.22 -5.95 -1.63
C LEU A 193 23.66 -4.52 -1.68
N HIS A 194 24.11 -3.62 -0.81
CA HIS A 194 23.81 -2.18 -0.90
C HIS A 194 24.26 -1.59 -2.23
N ASP A 195 25.53 -1.79 -2.57
CA ASP A 195 26.16 -1.24 -3.77
C ASP A 195 25.50 -1.77 -5.05
N PHE A 196 25.08 -3.03 -5.04
CA PHE A 196 24.28 -3.63 -6.11
C PHE A 196 22.90 -2.97 -6.26
N VAL A 197 22.17 -2.74 -5.16
CA VAL A 197 20.85 -2.06 -5.23
C VAL A 197 21.00 -0.63 -5.76
N VAL A 198 22.03 0.11 -5.34
CA VAL A 198 22.27 1.49 -5.81
C VAL A 198 22.71 1.57 -7.28
N ASP A 199 23.46 0.59 -7.81
CA ASP A 199 23.84 0.58 -9.23
C ASP A 199 22.73 0.09 -10.19
N GLN A 200 21.76 -0.69 -9.68
CA GLN A 200 20.68 -1.24 -10.51
C GLN A 200 19.40 -0.41 -10.53
N LEU A 201 19.19 0.50 -9.58
CA LEU A 201 17.98 1.30 -9.43
C LEU A 201 18.23 2.79 -9.67
N ALA A 202 17.27 3.46 -10.29
CA ALA A 202 17.19 4.92 -10.37
C ALA A 202 15.90 5.44 -9.71
N TYR A 203 16.05 6.37 -8.75
CA TYR A 203 14.95 6.84 -7.92
C TYR A 203 13.75 7.39 -8.70
N ASP A 204 12.55 6.88 -8.42
CA ASP A 204 11.32 7.36 -9.07
C ASP A 204 10.83 8.71 -8.48
N ALA A 205 11.40 9.79 -8.98
CA ALA A 205 10.96 11.15 -8.66
C ALA A 205 9.51 11.47 -9.10
N THR A 206 8.81 10.58 -9.81
CA THR A 206 7.37 10.73 -10.11
C THR A 206 6.45 10.22 -9.01
N MET A 207 6.99 9.47 -8.03
CA MET A 207 6.24 8.87 -6.92
C MET A 207 5.09 7.96 -7.42
N THR A 208 5.33 7.16 -8.47
CA THR A 208 4.36 6.22 -9.03
C THR A 208 4.72 4.75 -8.79
N ARG A 209 6.01 4.44 -8.63
CA ARG A 209 6.56 3.09 -8.41
C ARG A 209 6.97 2.92 -6.94
N PHE A 210 6.45 1.90 -6.27
CA PHE A 210 6.57 1.73 -4.80
C PHE A 210 7.10 0.37 -4.37
N THR A 211 7.12 -0.61 -5.27
CA THR A 211 7.31 -2.01 -4.93
C THR A 211 8.74 -2.47 -5.15
N ALA A 212 9.11 -3.60 -4.53
CA ALA A 212 10.35 -4.29 -4.87
C ALA A 212 10.23 -4.98 -6.24
N TYR A 213 9.01 -5.38 -6.62
CA TYR A 213 8.73 -5.91 -7.94
C TYR A 213 9.01 -4.91 -9.07
N GLU A 214 8.56 -3.66 -8.94
CA GLU A 214 8.89 -2.57 -9.88
C GLU A 214 10.38 -2.25 -9.88
N ALA A 215 11.05 -2.36 -8.72
CA ALA A 215 12.50 -2.22 -8.63
C ALA A 215 13.22 -3.22 -9.56
N ILE A 216 12.91 -4.51 -9.45
CA ILE A 216 13.59 -5.57 -10.23
C ILE A 216 13.15 -5.66 -11.71
N THR A 217 11.96 -5.14 -12.06
CA THR A 217 11.43 -5.21 -13.44
C THR A 217 11.58 -3.92 -14.24
N LEU A 218 11.59 -2.76 -13.58
CA LEU A 218 11.69 -1.43 -14.22
C LEU A 218 13.00 -0.71 -13.91
N GLY A 219 13.82 -1.23 -12.98
CA GLY A 219 15.06 -0.59 -12.53
C GLY A 219 14.83 0.73 -11.81
N SER A 220 13.66 0.93 -11.21
CA SER A 220 13.25 2.24 -10.68
C SER A 220 12.04 2.12 -9.75
N THR A 221 12.09 2.81 -8.60
CA THR A 221 11.08 2.78 -7.52
C THR A 221 11.36 3.92 -6.53
N VAL A 222 10.47 4.18 -5.55
CA VAL A 222 10.76 5.09 -4.42
C VAL A 222 11.43 4.35 -3.25
N CYS A 223 11.78 5.06 -2.17
CA CYS A 223 12.45 4.54 -0.97
C CYS A 223 11.90 3.20 -0.45
N GLN A 224 10.57 3.02 -0.46
CA GLN A 224 9.90 1.78 -0.12
C GLN A 224 10.45 0.56 -0.90
N GLY A 225 10.62 0.69 -2.22
CA GLY A 225 11.11 -0.41 -3.06
C GLY A 225 12.61 -0.66 -2.91
N TYR A 226 13.42 0.39 -2.65
CA TYR A 226 14.83 0.23 -2.29
C TYR A 226 14.95 -0.58 -0.98
N ALA A 227 14.22 -0.17 0.06
CA ALA A 227 14.30 -0.78 1.38
C ALA A 227 13.75 -2.22 1.40
N LEU A 228 12.68 -2.52 0.64
CA LEU A 228 12.13 -3.86 0.50
C LEU A 228 13.03 -4.80 -0.33
N LEU A 229 13.62 -4.33 -1.44
CA LEU A 229 14.55 -5.16 -2.23
C LEU A 229 15.81 -5.46 -1.41
N LEU A 230 16.35 -4.45 -0.71
CA LEU A 230 17.53 -4.61 0.13
C LEU A 230 17.26 -5.53 1.34
N GLN A 231 16.07 -5.44 1.95
CA GLN A 231 15.61 -6.40 2.97
C GLN A 231 15.53 -7.83 2.42
N ALA A 232 15.01 -8.04 1.20
CA ALA A 232 14.91 -9.37 0.61
C ALA A 232 16.29 -10.00 0.35
N LEU A 233 17.26 -9.17 -0.08
CA LEU A 233 18.65 -9.56 -0.27
C LEU A 233 19.34 -9.88 1.07
N TYR A 234 19.14 -9.06 2.11
CA TYR A 234 19.70 -9.30 3.44
C TYR A 234 19.14 -10.58 4.08
N GLU A 235 17.84 -10.85 3.97
CA GLU A 235 17.22 -12.06 4.51
C GLU A 235 17.75 -13.35 3.85
N ASP A 236 17.88 -13.39 2.52
CA ASP A 236 18.43 -14.58 1.83
C ASP A 236 19.95 -14.74 2.07
N ALA A 237 20.66 -13.62 2.28
CA ALA A 237 22.06 -13.63 2.70
C ALA A 237 22.29 -13.97 4.20
N GLY A 238 21.22 -14.11 5.00
CA GLY A 238 21.31 -14.40 6.43
C GLY A 238 21.67 -13.20 7.32
N ILE A 239 21.62 -11.97 6.80
CA ILE A 239 21.89 -10.73 7.55
C ILE A 239 20.64 -10.32 8.34
N THR A 240 20.73 -10.41 9.67
CA THR A 240 19.72 -9.88 10.60
C THR A 240 19.47 -8.40 10.34
N SER A 241 18.25 -8.06 9.91
CA SER A 241 17.90 -6.75 9.38
C SER A 241 16.41 -6.43 9.55
N ARG A 242 16.08 -5.13 9.58
CA ARG A 242 14.70 -4.61 9.60
C ARG A 242 14.55 -3.42 8.66
N VAL A 243 13.37 -3.24 8.08
CA VAL A 243 12.96 -1.98 7.44
C VAL A 243 12.47 -1.01 8.52
N VAL A 244 13.00 0.21 8.52
CA VAL A 244 12.60 1.33 9.39
C VAL A 244 11.59 2.21 8.64
N GLU A 245 10.55 2.67 9.33
CA GLU A 245 9.61 3.69 8.83
C GLU A 245 9.82 4.99 9.62
N GLY A 246 9.82 6.14 8.94
CA GLY A 246 10.04 7.43 9.57
C GLY A 246 9.81 8.61 8.64
N ASN A 247 10.46 9.74 8.92
CA ASN A 247 10.52 10.90 8.03
C ASN A 247 11.97 11.32 7.82
N ALA A 248 12.31 11.66 6.57
CA ALA A 248 13.59 12.24 6.20
C ALA A 248 13.35 13.33 5.14
N GLY A 249 14.11 14.43 5.19
CA GLY A 249 13.97 15.53 4.21
C GLY A 249 12.58 16.21 4.21
N GLY A 250 11.78 16.02 5.26
CA GLY A 250 10.40 16.53 5.37
C GLY A 250 9.33 15.65 4.72
N GLN A 251 9.64 14.41 4.31
CA GLN A 251 8.70 13.45 3.73
C GLN A 251 8.74 12.11 4.48
N LEU A 252 7.68 11.31 4.37
CA LEU A 252 7.68 9.91 4.83
C LEU A 252 8.77 9.13 4.08
N HIS A 253 9.57 8.37 4.82
CA HIS A 253 10.74 7.67 4.29
C HIS A 253 10.89 6.26 4.88
N ALA A 254 11.52 5.38 4.11
CA ALA A 254 11.78 3.99 4.48
C ALA A 254 13.22 3.61 4.11
N TRP A 255 13.92 2.97 5.04
CA TRP A 255 15.33 2.54 4.91
C TRP A 255 15.56 1.27 5.74
N ASN A 256 16.79 0.76 5.83
CA ASN A 256 17.10 -0.45 6.59
C ASN A 256 17.94 -0.16 7.84
N ILE A 257 17.84 -1.04 8.84
CA ILE A 257 18.80 -1.17 9.93
C ILE A 257 19.28 -2.63 9.99
N VAL A 258 20.60 -2.83 10.08
CA VAL A 258 21.26 -4.14 10.02
C VAL A 258 22.04 -4.40 11.31
N GLN A 259 22.17 -5.66 11.69
CA GLN A 259 23.02 -6.07 12.81
C GLN A 259 24.36 -6.61 12.31
N LEU A 260 25.47 -6.06 12.81
CA LEU A 260 26.84 -6.50 12.54
C LEU A 260 27.59 -6.64 13.88
N ASN A 261 28.19 -7.80 14.15
CA ASN A 261 28.93 -8.07 15.39
C ASN A 261 28.13 -7.70 16.67
N ASN A 262 26.85 -8.10 16.71
CA ASN A 262 25.85 -7.77 17.74
C ASN A 262 25.47 -6.28 17.90
N GLN A 263 26.10 -5.35 17.19
CA GLN A 263 25.73 -3.93 17.15
C GLN A 263 24.80 -3.65 15.96
N TRP A 264 23.95 -2.64 16.07
CA TRP A 264 23.04 -2.23 15.00
C TRP A 264 23.54 -0.97 14.30
N TYR A 265 23.26 -0.85 13.00
CA TYR A 265 23.65 0.29 12.17
C TYR A 265 22.62 0.54 11.07
N HIS A 266 22.34 1.80 10.75
CA HIS A 266 21.40 2.17 9.69
C HIS A 266 22.08 2.17 8.31
N VAL A 267 21.31 1.76 7.29
CA VAL A 267 21.69 1.78 5.88
C VAL A 267 20.51 2.33 5.07
N ASP A 268 20.69 3.48 4.43
CA ASP A 268 19.75 3.95 3.40
C ASP A 268 20.41 3.95 2.02
N ALA A 269 19.99 3.00 1.19
CA ALA A 269 20.38 2.97 -0.22
C ALA A 269 19.76 4.12 -1.03
N THR A 270 18.60 4.66 -0.60
CA THR A 270 17.90 5.72 -1.32
C THR A 270 18.68 7.02 -1.31
N TRP A 271 19.13 7.49 -0.14
CA TRP A 271 19.95 8.70 -0.03
C TRP A 271 21.43 8.47 -0.37
N ASN A 272 21.80 7.23 -0.72
CA ASN A 272 23.08 6.88 -1.34
C ASN A 272 23.02 6.78 -2.88
N ASP A 273 21.83 6.80 -3.50
CA ASP A 273 21.61 6.97 -4.95
C ASP A 273 21.69 8.48 -5.32
N PRO A 274 22.69 8.90 -6.12
CA PRO A 274 22.98 10.32 -6.29
C PRO A 274 22.35 10.92 -7.56
N VAL A 275 21.10 11.38 -7.43
CA VAL A 275 20.33 12.08 -8.47
C VAL A 275 21.12 13.24 -9.14
N PRO A 276 21.06 13.41 -10.48
CA PRO A 276 20.54 12.44 -11.45
C PRO A 276 21.44 11.21 -11.54
N ASP A 277 20.81 10.02 -11.62
CA ASP A 277 21.48 8.71 -11.69
C ASP A 277 22.65 8.71 -12.70
N LYS A 278 23.72 8.04 -12.27
CA LYS A 278 24.85 7.63 -13.10
C LYS A 278 25.35 6.27 -12.61
N ARG A 279 25.09 5.19 -13.35
CA ARG A 279 25.73 3.88 -13.19
C ARG A 279 27.20 3.96 -12.75
N ASN A 280 27.59 3.12 -11.80
CA ASN A 280 28.87 3.10 -11.09
C ASN A 280 29.15 4.31 -10.17
N ARG A 281 28.19 5.22 -9.93
CA ARG A 281 28.32 6.33 -8.96
C ARG A 281 27.49 6.02 -7.71
N ILE A 282 28.08 5.28 -6.79
CA ILE A 282 27.45 4.92 -5.50
C ILE A 282 28.00 5.85 -4.41
N LEU A 283 27.14 6.33 -3.50
CA LEU A 283 27.58 7.02 -2.27
C LEU A 283 27.54 6.09 -1.05
N HIS A 284 28.24 6.47 0.02
CA HIS A 284 28.24 5.77 1.31
C HIS A 284 28.02 6.75 2.48
N THR A 285 27.29 7.83 2.23
CA THR A 285 26.99 8.88 3.22
C THR A 285 26.11 8.31 4.33
N TYR A 286 25.07 7.56 3.95
CA TYR A 286 24.08 6.93 4.84
C TYR A 286 24.31 5.42 4.96
N PHE A 287 25.58 5.00 4.96
CA PHE A 287 25.99 3.61 5.08
C PHE A 287 26.61 3.35 6.46
N LEU A 288 26.05 2.39 7.19
CA LEU A 288 26.42 1.97 8.55
C LEU A 288 26.51 3.13 9.55
N LEU A 289 25.43 3.91 9.65
CA LEU A 289 25.33 5.05 10.57
C LEU A 289 24.79 4.65 11.95
N SER A 290 25.23 5.36 12.98
CA SER A 290 24.63 5.34 14.32
C SER A 290 23.28 6.06 14.38
N ASP A 291 22.54 5.81 15.45
CA ASP A 291 21.32 6.49 15.90
C ASP A 291 21.52 8.03 16.01
N GLU A 292 22.73 8.49 16.32
CA GLU A 292 23.08 9.91 16.38
C GLU A 292 23.45 10.44 14.98
N GLU A 293 24.13 9.63 14.17
CA GLU A 293 24.65 10.05 12.87
C GLU A 293 23.54 10.24 11.83
N ILE A 294 22.58 9.32 11.77
CA ILE A 294 21.41 9.42 10.88
C ILE A 294 20.30 10.30 11.49
N GLY A 295 20.28 10.44 12.82
CA GLY A 295 19.33 11.29 13.57
C GLY A 295 19.48 12.80 13.34
N ARG A 296 20.35 13.22 12.42
CA ARG A 296 20.59 14.63 12.05
C ARG A 296 19.59 15.14 11.01
N ASP A 297 19.07 14.25 10.17
CA ASP A 297 18.15 14.53 9.07
C ASP A 297 17.02 13.49 8.91
N HIS A 298 17.15 12.30 9.53
CA HIS A 298 16.09 11.31 9.68
C HIS A 298 15.46 11.34 11.08
N THR A 299 14.18 10.98 11.14
CA THR A 299 13.41 10.85 12.39
C THR A 299 12.53 9.59 12.34
N TRP A 300 12.51 8.82 13.42
CA TRP A 300 11.73 7.58 13.53
C TRP A 300 11.35 7.32 15.00
N ASP A 301 10.41 6.40 15.20
CA ASP A 301 10.02 5.93 16.52
C ASP A 301 11.09 4.98 17.09
N ARG A 302 12.05 5.55 17.83
CA ARG A 302 13.18 4.82 18.43
C ARG A 302 12.77 3.73 19.44
N ALA A 303 11.51 3.69 19.89
CA ALA A 303 11.04 2.62 20.76
C ALA A 303 10.68 1.32 20.00
N LYS A 304 10.44 1.41 18.68
CA LYS A 304 10.06 0.25 17.84
C LYS A 304 11.24 -0.49 17.20
N PHE A 305 12.43 0.09 17.24
CA PHE A 305 13.61 -0.40 16.54
C PHE A 305 14.79 -0.61 17.51
N PRO A 306 15.69 -1.57 17.23
CA PRO A 306 16.93 -1.71 17.99
C PRO A 306 17.83 -0.48 17.78
N GLN A 307 18.58 -0.10 18.82
CA GLN A 307 19.34 1.14 18.84
C GLN A 307 20.75 0.97 18.26
N ALA A 308 21.13 1.81 17.32
CA ALA A 308 22.46 1.88 16.72
C ALA A 308 23.40 2.79 17.55
N THR A 309 23.78 2.37 18.76
CA THR A 309 24.41 3.25 19.77
C THR A 309 25.89 3.60 19.53
N GLN A 310 26.54 3.09 18.47
CA GLN A 310 27.97 3.28 18.19
C GLN A 310 28.20 3.79 16.77
N SER A 311 29.17 4.70 16.56
CA SER A 311 29.60 5.10 15.21
C SER A 311 30.49 4.02 14.60
N TYR A 312 30.06 3.46 13.47
CA TYR A 312 30.83 2.43 12.76
C TYR A 312 32.22 2.94 12.33
N LYS A 313 32.33 4.23 12.04
CA LYS A 313 33.54 4.91 11.56
C LYS A 313 34.60 5.13 12.65
N GLN A 314 34.25 4.92 13.92
CA GLN A 314 35.16 5.02 15.08
C GLN A 314 35.65 3.65 15.58
N ASN A 315 35.06 2.56 15.08
CA ASN A 315 35.35 1.17 15.47
C ASN A 315 36.31 0.46 14.47
N LYS A 316 37.15 1.22 13.75
CA LYS A 316 38.10 0.75 12.73
C LYS A 316 39.46 1.46 12.83
#